data_AF-A0A3D5SBD9-F1
#
_entry.id   AF-A0A3D5SBD9-F1
#
_cell.length_a   1.000
_cell.length_b   1.000
_cell.length_c   1.000
_cell.angle_alpha   90.00
_cell.angle_beta   90.00
_cell.angle_gamma   90.00
#
_symmetry.space_group_name_H-M   'P 1'
#
loop_
_entity.id
_entity.type
_entity.pdbx_description
1 polymer ?
#
loop_
_entity_poly.entity_id
_entity_poly.type
_entity_poly.pdbx_seq_one_letter_code
_entity_poly.pdbx_strand_id
1 'polypeptide(L)'
;MIKKTEVLITRSVILLFVILLSGCGFFGGLSKPGGSTDSAPNVTLDNRKIINATPKVEARSRGGNFTPYTVLGKTYRVMKTAKGYKERGGASWYGTKFHGRLTSNGERYNMYEMTAAHKSLPIPT
;
A
#
# COMPACT_ATOMS: atom_id res chain seq x y z
N MET A 1 38.25 49.54 -18.75
CA MET A 1 37.50 49.12 -17.54
C MET A 1 36.26 48.26 -17.86
N ILE A 2 35.60 48.48 -19.00
CA ILE A 2 34.32 47.84 -19.39
C ILE A 2 34.43 46.32 -19.70
N LYS A 3 35.57 45.83 -20.20
CA LYS A 3 35.73 44.39 -20.52
C LYS A 3 35.85 43.48 -19.29
N LYS A 4 36.30 44.01 -18.14
CA LYS A 4 36.44 43.23 -16.90
C LYS A 4 35.09 42.99 -16.21
N THR A 5 34.18 43.97 -16.30
CA THR A 5 32.82 43.88 -15.76
C THR A 5 31.97 42.88 -16.54
N GLU A 6 32.07 42.86 -17.87
CA GLU A 6 31.39 41.89 -18.73
C GLU A 6 31.77 40.44 -18.37
N VAL A 7 33.06 40.15 -18.21
CA VAL A 7 33.59 38.82 -17.85
C VAL A 7 33.18 38.39 -16.44
N LEU A 8 33.11 39.34 -15.50
CA LEU A 8 32.65 39.08 -14.14
C LEU A 8 31.15 38.74 -14.11
N ILE A 9 30.34 39.46 -14.91
CA ILE A 9 28.90 39.23 -15.03
C ILE A 9 28.63 37.87 -15.69
N THR A 10 29.34 37.52 -16.77
CA THR A 10 29.17 36.20 -17.42
C THR A 10 29.51 35.05 -16.48
N ARG A 11 30.59 35.18 -15.69
CA ARG A 11 30.97 34.16 -14.69
C ARG A 11 29.92 34.01 -13.59
N SER A 12 29.36 35.12 -13.09
CA SER A 12 28.31 35.10 -12.07
C SER A 12 27.01 34.49 -12.59
N VAL A 13 26.63 34.76 -13.84
CA VAL A 13 25.43 34.18 -14.47
C VAL A 13 25.59 32.67 -14.67
N ILE A 14 26.76 32.22 -15.13
CA ILE A 14 27.05 30.78 -15.28
C ILE A 14 27.01 30.08 -13.92
N LEU A 15 27.60 30.67 -12.88
CA LEU A 15 27.59 30.10 -11.53
C LEU A 15 26.16 29.98 -10.98
N LEU A 16 25.33 30.99 -11.18
CA LEU A 16 23.92 30.99 -10.77
C LEU A 16 23.11 29.91 -11.52
N PHE A 17 23.38 29.71 -12.81
CA PHE A 17 22.71 28.71 -13.64
C PHE A 17 23.05 27.27 -13.21
N VAL A 18 24.30 27.02 -12.80
CA VAL A 18 24.75 25.72 -12.27
C VAL A 18 24.11 25.41 -10.91
N ILE A 19 23.93 26.41 -10.05
CA ILE A 19 23.22 26.27 -8.76
C ILE A 19 21.73 25.99 -8.99
N LEU A 20 21.11 26.63 -9.97
CA LEU A 20 19.71 26.39 -10.33
C LEU A 20 19.49 24.98 -10.91
N LEU A 21 20.46 24.42 -11.64
CA LEU A 21 20.39 23.08 -12.22
C LEU A 21 20.65 21.94 -11.23
N SER A 22 21.18 22.21 -10.03
CA SER A 22 21.56 21.16 -9.06
C SER A 22 20.46 20.77 -8.06
N GLY A 23 19.22 21.26 -8.24
CA GLY A 23 18.13 21.11 -7.27
C GLY A 23 17.37 19.78 -7.21
N CYS A 24 17.60 18.79 -8.09
CA CYS A 24 16.74 17.60 -8.15
C CYS A 24 17.30 16.31 -7.50
N GLY A 25 18.52 16.31 -6.95
CA GLY A 25 19.14 15.09 -6.42
C GLY A 25 19.07 14.88 -4.91
N PHE A 26 18.92 15.95 -4.12
CA PHE A 26 19.29 15.91 -2.69
C PHE A 26 18.18 15.44 -1.74
N PHE A 27 16.93 15.35 -2.20
CA PHE A 27 15.79 14.92 -1.36
C PHE A 27 15.31 13.48 -1.60
N GLY A 28 15.98 12.71 -2.48
CA GLY A 28 15.63 11.31 -2.74
C GLY A 28 15.85 10.35 -1.58
N GLY A 29 16.49 10.81 -0.48
CA GLY A 29 16.78 10.03 0.73
C GLY A 29 15.75 10.16 1.85
N LEU A 30 14.66 10.92 1.66
CA LEU A 30 13.61 11.01 2.68
C LEU A 30 12.92 9.65 2.83
N SER A 31 13.12 9.05 3.99
CA SER A 31 12.79 7.68 4.36
C SER A 31 11.43 7.25 3.85
N LYS A 32 11.39 6.16 3.07
CA LYS A 32 10.16 5.49 2.66
C LYS A 32 9.37 5.15 3.94
N PRO A 33 8.20 5.77 4.21
CA PRO A 33 7.42 5.40 5.39
C PRO A 33 6.93 3.97 5.17
N GLY A 34 7.43 3.02 5.97
CA GLY A 34 6.99 1.63 5.93
C GLY A 34 7.88 0.65 5.15
N GLY A 35 9.19 0.92 5.08
CA GLY A 35 10.22 0.03 4.54
C GLY A 35 10.61 -1.14 5.46
N SER A 36 9.64 -1.86 6.03
CA SER A 36 9.91 -3.21 6.53
C SER A 36 9.87 -4.19 5.36
N THR A 37 10.91 -5.01 5.23
CA THR A 37 10.91 -6.19 4.36
C THR A 37 9.75 -7.09 4.79
N ASP A 38 8.94 -7.56 3.84
CA ASP A 38 7.85 -8.48 4.16
C ASP A 38 8.39 -9.88 4.40
N SER A 39 7.89 -10.54 5.44
CA SER A 39 8.39 -11.83 5.90
C SER A 39 7.28 -12.63 6.59
N ALA A 40 7.53 -13.92 6.77
CA ALA A 40 6.74 -14.75 7.69
C ALA A 40 6.90 -14.27 9.14
N PRO A 41 5.92 -14.52 10.02
CA PRO A 41 6.08 -14.29 11.45
C PRO A 41 7.30 -15.05 11.99
N ASN A 42 8.05 -14.43 12.91
CA ASN A 42 9.13 -15.09 13.63
C ASN A 42 8.61 -15.92 14.82
N VAL A 43 7.48 -16.60 14.63
CA VAL A 43 6.89 -17.52 15.59
C VAL A 43 6.41 -18.76 14.86
N THR A 44 6.66 -19.93 15.45
CA THR A 44 6.10 -21.19 14.97
C THR A 44 4.71 -21.35 15.56
N LEU A 45 3.68 -21.23 14.71
CA LEU A 45 2.30 -21.47 15.13
C LEU A 45 2.00 -22.98 15.09
N ASP A 46 1.38 -23.49 16.16
CA ASP A 46 0.84 -24.85 16.16
C ASP A 46 -0.56 -24.81 15.55
N ASN A 47 -0.71 -25.39 14.35
CA ASN A 47 -1.96 -25.38 13.60
C ASN A 47 -3.15 -25.95 14.40
N ARG A 48 -2.90 -26.85 15.36
CA ARG A 48 -3.95 -27.44 16.19
C ARG A 48 -4.57 -26.45 17.18
N LYS A 49 -3.86 -25.37 17.48
CA LYS A 49 -4.29 -24.31 18.40
C LYS A 49 -4.95 -23.15 17.68
N ILE A 50 -4.90 -23.12 16.34
CA ILE A 50 -5.56 -22.08 15.54
C ILE A 50 -7.05 -22.40 15.51
N ILE A 51 -7.84 -21.54 16.15
CA ILE A 51 -9.29 -21.65 16.16
C ILE A 51 -9.81 -21.23 14.78
N ASN A 52 -10.70 -22.03 14.20
CA ASN A 52 -11.35 -21.69 12.94
C ASN A 52 -12.25 -20.46 13.09
N ALA A 53 -12.30 -19.63 12.05
CA ALA A 53 -13.26 -18.54 11.97
C ALA A 53 -14.70 -19.09 12.06
N THR A 54 -15.51 -18.48 12.94
CA THR A 54 -16.95 -18.75 13.00
C THR A 54 -17.66 -17.74 12.12
N PRO A 55 -18.43 -18.17 11.10
CA PRO A 55 -19.19 -17.26 10.26
C PRO A 55 -20.16 -16.43 11.08
N LYS A 56 -20.15 -15.11 10.87
CA LYS A 56 -21.07 -14.18 11.51
C LYS A 56 -21.70 -13.30 10.43
N VAL A 57 -23.00 -13.06 10.56
CA VAL A 57 -23.70 -12.13 9.67
C VAL A 57 -23.48 -10.73 10.22
N GLU A 58 -22.68 -9.95 9.51
CA GLU A 58 -22.33 -8.59 9.88
C GLU A 58 -22.88 -7.60 8.84
N ALA A 59 -23.19 -6.39 9.30
CA ALA A 59 -23.58 -5.32 8.39
C ALA A 59 -22.40 -4.91 7.51
N ARG A 60 -22.68 -4.49 6.27
CA ARG A 60 -21.64 -4.00 5.35
C ARG A 60 -20.85 -2.86 5.97
N SER A 61 -19.53 -2.87 5.79
CA SER A 61 -18.70 -1.80 6.29
C SER A 61 -19.04 -0.51 5.54
N ARG A 62 -18.97 0.62 6.24
CA ARG A 62 -19.15 1.95 5.66
C ARG A 62 -18.00 2.31 4.72
N GLY A 63 -16.81 1.77 4.98
CA GLY A 63 -15.62 1.88 4.14
C GLY A 63 -15.30 0.54 3.50
N GLY A 64 -14.44 0.51 2.49
CA GLY A 64 -14.07 -0.75 1.87
C GLY A 64 -13.79 -0.69 0.38
N ASN A 65 -14.19 -1.76 -0.29
CA ASN A 65 -14.12 -1.88 -1.73
C ASN A 65 -15.30 -1.18 -2.40
N PHE A 66 -15.07 0.06 -2.83
CA PHE A 66 -16.01 0.78 -3.69
C PHE A 66 -16.11 0.11 -5.06
N THR A 67 -17.27 0.17 -5.69
CA THR A 67 -17.46 -0.35 -7.06
C THR A 67 -17.79 0.77 -8.04
N PRO A 68 -17.09 0.85 -9.19
CA PRO A 68 -15.86 0.14 -9.54
C PRO A 68 -14.63 0.72 -8.81
N TYR A 69 -13.52 -0.01 -8.80
CA TYR A 69 -12.23 0.52 -8.35
C TYR A 69 -11.07 0.01 -9.20
N THR A 70 -9.98 0.77 -9.27
CA THR A 70 -8.82 0.47 -10.13
C THR A 70 -7.54 0.39 -9.31
N VAL A 71 -6.79 -0.70 -9.49
CA VAL A 71 -5.49 -0.93 -8.85
C VAL A 71 -4.51 -1.43 -9.91
N LEU A 72 -3.37 -0.76 -10.04
CA LEU A 72 -2.31 -1.11 -11.01
C LEU A 72 -2.85 -1.24 -12.45
N GLY A 73 -3.75 -0.35 -12.86
CA GLY A 73 -4.37 -0.36 -14.19
C GLY A 73 -5.48 -1.39 -14.40
N LYS A 74 -5.77 -2.26 -13.41
CA LYS A 74 -6.85 -3.24 -13.47
C LYS A 74 -8.09 -2.76 -12.72
N THR A 75 -9.22 -2.75 -13.41
CA THR A 75 -10.52 -2.36 -12.86
C THR A 75 -11.28 -3.57 -12.34
N TYR A 76 -11.83 -3.45 -11.13
CA TYR A 76 -12.64 -4.47 -10.47
C TYR A 76 -14.04 -3.94 -10.17
N ARG A 77 -15.02 -4.85 -10.11
CA ARG A 77 -16.42 -4.56 -9.77
C ARG A 77 -16.84 -5.44 -8.61
N VAL A 78 -17.42 -4.83 -7.58
CA VAL A 78 -17.84 -5.53 -6.37
C VAL A 78 -19.26 -6.07 -6.56
N MET A 79 -19.46 -7.32 -6.17
CA MET A 79 -20.73 -8.01 -6.24
C MET A 79 -21.73 -7.42 -5.24
N LYS A 80 -23.01 -7.42 -5.60
CA LYS A 80 -24.08 -6.96 -4.70
C LYS A 80 -24.32 -7.90 -3.52
N THR A 81 -23.91 -9.17 -3.61
CA THR A 81 -24.06 -10.20 -2.57
C THR A 81 -23.05 -11.31 -2.79
N ALA A 82 -22.64 -11.99 -1.72
CA ALA A 82 -21.83 -13.20 -1.77
C ALA A 82 -22.66 -14.50 -1.79
N LYS A 83 -23.99 -14.40 -1.70
CA LYS A 83 -24.87 -15.56 -1.65
C LYS A 83 -24.65 -16.46 -2.87
N GLY A 84 -24.29 -17.71 -2.63
CA GLY A 84 -24.04 -18.71 -3.67
C GLY A 84 -22.68 -18.59 -4.35
N TYR A 85 -21.81 -17.65 -3.94
CA TYR A 85 -20.47 -17.54 -4.48
C TYR A 85 -19.64 -18.78 -4.14
N LYS A 86 -19.01 -19.37 -5.16
CA LYS A 86 -18.05 -20.46 -5.04
C LYS A 86 -16.97 -20.27 -6.08
N GLU A 87 -15.71 -20.36 -5.67
CA GLU A 87 -14.54 -20.29 -6.55
C GLU A 87 -13.49 -21.28 -6.07
N ARG A 88 -12.67 -21.80 -6.99
CA ARG A 88 -11.45 -22.56 -6.68
C ARG A 88 -10.29 -21.88 -7.38
N GLY A 89 -9.21 -21.63 -6.65
CA GLY A 89 -8.03 -20.95 -7.18
C GLY A 89 -6.87 -20.93 -6.18
N GLY A 90 -5.79 -20.24 -6.56
CA GLY A 90 -4.66 -19.99 -5.68
C GLY A 90 -4.98 -18.95 -4.61
N ALA A 91 -4.34 -19.07 -3.45
CA ALA A 91 -4.39 -18.10 -2.37
C ALA A 91 -2.98 -17.60 -2.03
N SER A 92 -2.89 -16.37 -1.57
CA SER A 92 -1.68 -15.75 -1.03
C SER A 92 -1.98 -15.17 0.34
N TRP A 93 -0.95 -15.00 1.17
CA TRP A 93 -1.06 -14.45 2.52
C TRP A 93 -0.26 -13.15 2.65
N TYR A 94 -0.67 -12.29 3.59
CA TYR A 94 0.05 -11.06 3.91
C TYR A 94 1.00 -11.29 5.10
N GLY A 95 2.26 -10.87 4.98
CA GLY A 95 3.25 -11.06 6.03
C GLY A 95 3.35 -9.92 7.03
N THR A 96 4.46 -9.93 7.77
CA THR A 96 4.75 -9.03 8.90
C THR A 96 4.69 -7.56 8.53
N LYS A 97 4.94 -7.20 7.27
CA LYS A 97 4.93 -5.80 6.81
C LYS A 97 3.57 -5.13 7.00
N PHE A 98 2.48 -5.88 6.86
CA PHE A 98 1.13 -5.33 6.86
C PHE A 98 0.49 -5.31 8.25
N HIS A 99 1.07 -6.03 9.21
CA HIS A 99 0.49 -6.20 10.54
C HIS A 99 0.24 -4.86 11.24
N GLY A 100 -0.94 -4.72 11.84
CA GLY A 100 -1.39 -3.50 12.52
C GLY A 100 -1.81 -2.35 11.62
N ARG A 101 -1.62 -2.45 10.29
CA ARG A 101 -2.07 -1.44 9.32
C ARG A 101 -3.56 -1.56 9.07
N LEU A 102 -4.18 -0.44 8.69
CA LEU A 102 -5.58 -0.41 8.31
C LEU A 102 -5.80 -1.16 7.00
N THR A 103 -6.83 -2.00 6.95
CA THR A 103 -7.33 -2.62 5.72
C THR A 103 -8.36 -1.70 5.05
N SER A 104 -8.90 -2.13 3.90
CA SER A 104 -9.88 -1.34 3.15
C SER A 104 -11.15 -1.00 3.95
N ASN A 105 -11.60 -1.88 4.86
CA ASN A 105 -12.80 -1.64 5.67
C ASN A 105 -12.55 -0.79 6.93
N GLY A 106 -11.29 -0.38 7.17
CA GLY A 106 -10.87 0.40 8.33
C GLY A 106 -10.40 -0.42 9.54
N GLU A 107 -10.49 -1.74 9.52
CA GLU A 107 -9.99 -2.59 10.61
C GLU A 107 -8.46 -2.74 10.55
N ARG A 108 -7.82 -3.00 11.68
CA ARG A 108 -6.37 -3.28 11.72
C ARG A 108 -6.12 -4.74 11.35
N TYR A 109 -5.23 -4.97 10.38
CA TYR A 109 -4.85 -6.32 9.99
C TYR A 109 -4.07 -7.02 11.10
N ASN A 110 -4.59 -8.16 11.56
CA ASN A 110 -3.91 -9.07 12.45
C ASN A 110 -3.53 -10.36 11.70
N MET A 111 -2.23 -10.66 11.59
CA MET A 111 -1.76 -11.85 10.86
C MET A 111 -2.09 -13.17 11.59
N TYR A 112 -2.45 -13.08 12.87
CA TYR A 112 -2.79 -14.24 13.70
C TYR A 112 -4.29 -14.53 13.73
N GLU A 113 -5.10 -13.67 13.11
CA GLU A 113 -6.55 -13.86 13.00
C GLU A 113 -6.92 -14.52 11.68
N MET A 114 -7.99 -15.30 11.69
CA MET A 114 -8.49 -15.98 10.51
C MET A 114 -9.36 -15.05 9.67
N THR A 115 -8.70 -14.14 8.96
CA THR A 115 -9.31 -13.14 8.07
C THR A 115 -8.89 -13.37 6.62
N ALA A 116 -9.69 -12.89 5.67
CA ALA A 116 -9.41 -13.00 4.25
C ALA A 116 -9.78 -11.72 3.51
N ALA A 117 -9.07 -11.43 2.41
CA ALA A 117 -9.37 -10.32 1.53
C ALA A 117 -9.78 -10.83 0.15
N HIS A 118 -10.78 -10.19 -0.46
CA HIS A 118 -11.26 -10.55 -1.79
C HIS A 118 -11.50 -9.31 -2.66
N LYS A 119 -11.18 -9.44 -3.96
CA LYS A 119 -11.25 -8.34 -4.95
C LYS A 119 -12.67 -7.91 -5.29
N SER A 120 -13.64 -8.82 -5.26
CA SER A 120 -14.98 -8.56 -5.80
C SER A 120 -16.12 -8.97 -4.87
N LEU A 121 -15.85 -9.53 -3.70
CA LEU A 121 -16.90 -9.83 -2.74
C LEU A 121 -17.16 -8.57 -1.89
N PRO A 122 -18.41 -8.25 -1.55
CA PRO A 122 -18.69 -7.15 -0.63
C PRO A 122 -18.09 -7.47 0.75
N ILE A 123 -17.67 -6.45 1.50
CA ILE A 123 -17.09 -6.64 2.83
C ILE A 123 -17.91 -5.96 3.94
N PRO A 124 -18.08 -6.59 5.12
CA PRO A 124 -17.86 -8.01 5.38
C PRO A 124 -18.82 -8.93 4.60
N THR A 125 -18.47 -10.20 4.49
CA THR A 125 -19.23 -11.26 3.83
C THR A 125 -19.12 -12.58 4.58
#